data_AF-A0A7T1DYQ4-F1
#
_entry.id   AF-A0A7T1DYQ4-F1
#
_cell.length_a   1.000
_cell.length_b   1.000
_cell.length_c   1.000
_cell.angle_alpha   90.00
_cell.angle_beta   90.00
_cell.angle_gamma   90.00
#
_symmetry.space_group_name_H-M   'P 1'
#
loop_
_entity.id
_entity.type
_entity.pdbx_description
1 polymer ?
#
loop_
_entity_poly.entity_id
_entity_poly.type
_entity_poly.pdbx_seq_one_letter_code
_entity_poly.pdbx_strand_id
1 'polypeptide(L)'
;MTNQLFSRAGVRYEVALDVLGAIIAHHSEAIAAEREKATPDEAAIAAAQKAKDELRTIREELDPNADEAIERVITQYGQQARDLYQ
;
A
#
# COMPACT_ATOMS: atom_id res chain seq x y z
N MET A 1 -3.68 -21.62 27.04
CA MET A 1 -2.59 -21.07 26.20
C MET A 1 -2.97 -21.33 24.76
N THR A 2 -3.54 -20.33 24.09
CA THR A 2 -4.00 -20.48 22.71
C THR A 2 -2.77 -20.58 21.81
N ASN A 3 -2.83 -21.53 20.88
CA ASN A 3 -1.73 -22.04 20.07
C ASN A 3 -1.15 -20.96 19.12
N GLN A 4 -0.32 -20.05 19.64
CA GLN A 4 0.34 -18.99 18.86
C GLN A 4 1.30 -19.54 17.79
N LEU A 5 1.70 -20.82 17.89
CA LEU A 5 2.65 -21.45 16.97
C LEU A 5 2.19 -21.45 15.50
N PHE A 6 0.87 -21.40 15.26
CA PHE A 6 0.27 -21.38 13.92
C PHE A 6 -0.54 -20.10 13.65
N SER A 7 -0.26 -19.01 14.38
CA SER A 7 -0.87 -17.72 14.06
C SER A 7 -0.49 -17.31 12.64
N ARG A 8 -1.50 -17.04 11.80
CA ARG A 8 -1.28 -16.47 10.45
C ARG A 8 -1.02 -14.97 10.49
N ALA A 9 -1.04 -14.34 11.67
CA ALA A 9 -0.92 -12.89 11.84
C ALA A 9 0.32 -12.33 11.14
N GLY A 10 1.48 -12.95 11.33
CA GLY A 10 2.72 -12.53 10.66
C GLY A 10 2.63 -12.62 9.13
N VAL A 11 2.12 -13.74 8.59
CA VAL A 11 1.93 -13.89 7.13
C VAL A 11 1.01 -12.81 6.58
N ARG A 12 -0.03 -12.46 7.34
CA ARG A 12 -1.01 -11.47 6.90
C ARG A 12 -0.55 -10.05 7.03
N TYR A 13 0.25 -9.77 8.03
CA TYR A 13 0.98 -8.52 8.13
C TYR A 13 1.84 -8.30 6.88
N GLU A 14 2.62 -9.31 6.45
CA GLU A 14 3.38 -9.21 5.20
C GLU A 14 2.48 -9.00 3.97
N VAL A 15 1.34 -9.70 3.87
CA VAL A 15 0.36 -9.46 2.79
C VAL A 15 -0.16 -8.01 2.80
N ALA A 16 -0.43 -7.45 3.98
CA ALA A 16 -0.84 -6.05 4.10
C ALA A 16 0.27 -5.08 3.66
N LEU A 17 1.52 -5.35 4.04
CA LEU A 17 2.68 -4.57 3.59
C LEU A 17 2.90 -4.63 2.08
N ASP A 18 2.71 -5.82 1.47
CA ASP A 18 2.82 -6.01 0.03
C ASP A 18 1.71 -5.28 -0.73
N VAL A 19 0.47 -5.34 -0.25
CA VAL A 19 -0.67 -4.60 -0.82
C VAL A 19 -0.40 -3.09 -0.81
N LEU A 20 0.03 -2.53 0.33
CA LEU A 20 0.37 -1.11 0.42
C LEU A 20 1.58 -0.77 -0.45
N GLY A 21 2.61 -1.63 -0.45
CA GLY A 21 3.83 -1.46 -1.22
C GLY A 21 3.59 -1.41 -2.73
N ALA A 22 2.74 -2.29 -3.24
CA ALA A 22 2.33 -2.34 -4.65
C ALA A 22 1.70 -1.02 -5.10
N ILE A 23 0.79 -0.46 -4.32
CA ILE A 23 0.10 0.80 -4.67
C ILE A 23 1.06 1.99 -4.54
N ILE A 24 1.94 2.02 -3.53
CA ILE A 24 2.99 3.04 -3.37
C ILE A 24 3.95 3.02 -4.56
N ALA A 25 4.36 1.83 -5.02
CA ALA A 25 5.23 1.67 -6.18
C ALA A 25 4.56 2.22 -7.44
N HIS A 26 3.29 1.86 -7.68
CA HIS A 26 2.53 2.38 -8.80
C HIS A 26 2.44 3.92 -8.82
N HIS A 27 2.14 4.55 -7.68
CA HIS A 27 2.14 6.02 -7.61
C HIS A 27 3.52 6.62 -7.86
N SER A 28 4.59 5.95 -7.43
CA SER A 28 5.97 6.40 -7.69
C SER A 28 6.31 6.34 -9.18
N GLU A 29 5.89 5.27 -9.85
CA GLU A 29 6.03 5.09 -11.30
C GLU A 29 5.20 6.13 -12.07
N ALA A 30 3.95 6.35 -11.67
CA ALA A 30 3.07 7.36 -12.29
C ALA A 30 3.66 8.77 -12.17
N ILE A 31 4.22 9.14 -11.00
CA ILE A 31 4.92 10.42 -10.81
C ILE A 31 6.14 10.53 -11.73
N ALA A 32 6.95 9.46 -11.83
CA ALA A 32 8.12 9.46 -12.69
C ALA A 32 7.74 9.63 -14.16
N ALA A 33 6.75 8.86 -14.64
CA ALA A 33 6.26 8.93 -16.01
C ALA A 33 5.65 10.30 -16.34
N GLU A 34 4.92 10.92 -15.40
CA GLU A 34 4.35 12.27 -15.61
C GLU A 34 5.45 13.33 -15.75
N ARG A 35 6.50 13.25 -14.93
CA ARG A 35 7.65 14.17 -14.98
C ARG A 35 8.46 14.07 -16.26
N GLU A 36 8.42 12.93 -16.96
CA GLU A 36 9.11 12.71 -18.23
C GLU A 36 8.38 13.31 -19.44
N LYS A 37 7.11 13.73 -19.28
CA LYS A 37 6.36 14.35 -20.39
C LYS A 37 6.94 15.71 -20.78
N ALA A 38 6.75 16.09 -22.05
CA ALA A 38 7.14 17.41 -22.56
C ALA A 38 6.43 18.56 -21.84
N THR A 39 5.25 18.32 -21.28
CA THR A 39 4.52 19.25 -20.41
C THR A 39 3.89 18.45 -19.28
N PRO A 40 4.56 18.32 -18.13
CA PRO A 40 4.05 17.57 -16.98
C PRO A 40 2.76 18.19 -16.42
N ASP A 41 1.81 17.35 -16.03
CA ASP A 41 0.66 17.77 -15.22
C ASP A 41 1.03 17.80 -13.74
N GLU A 42 1.36 18.99 -13.24
CA GLU A 42 1.70 19.21 -11.83
C GLU A 42 0.57 18.85 -10.86
N ALA A 43 -0.70 18.97 -11.27
CA ALA A 43 -1.82 18.60 -10.43
C ALA A 43 -1.92 17.07 -10.30
N ALA A 44 -1.66 16.34 -11.39
CA ALA A 44 -1.58 14.88 -11.36
C ALA A 44 -0.42 14.38 -10.48
N ILE A 45 0.76 15.02 -10.59
CA ILE A 45 1.92 14.71 -9.74
C ILE A 45 1.59 14.94 -8.26
N ALA A 46 0.99 16.08 -7.93
CA ALA A 46 0.63 16.41 -6.56
C ALA A 46 -0.41 15.44 -5.98
N ALA A 47 -1.40 15.04 -6.78
CA ALA A 47 -2.41 14.07 -6.37
C ALA A 47 -1.79 12.69 -6.10
N ALA A 48 -0.93 12.20 -7.01
CA ALA A 48 -0.24 10.93 -6.84
C ALA A 48 0.74 10.95 -5.65
N GLN A 49 1.43 12.07 -5.43
CA GLN A 49 2.33 12.24 -4.29
C GLN A 49 1.57 12.20 -2.97
N LYS A 50 0.43 12.91 -2.88
CA LYS A 50 -0.44 12.87 -1.70
C LYS A 50 -0.93 11.45 -1.39
N ALA A 51 -1.45 10.74 -2.40
CA ALA A 51 -1.92 9.37 -2.23
C ALA A 51 -0.79 8.43 -1.75
N LYS A 52 0.41 8.57 -2.33
CA LYS A 52 1.59 7.82 -1.91
C LYS A 52 1.95 8.10 -0.45
N ASP A 53 1.97 9.36 -0.03
CA ASP A 53 2.35 9.74 1.33
C ASP A 53 1.34 9.24 2.37
N GLU A 54 0.04 9.33 2.08
CA GLU A 54 -1.02 8.75 2.92
C GLU A 54 -0.84 7.23 3.12
N LEU A 55 -0.56 6.50 2.03
CA LEU A 55 -0.30 5.06 2.10
C LEU A 55 0.99 4.71 2.85
N ARG A 56 2.03 5.54 2.73
CA ARG A 56 3.27 5.37 3.48
C ARG A 56 3.04 5.52 4.98
N THR A 57 2.28 6.52 5.40
CA THR A 57 1.91 6.70 6.81
C THR A 57 1.18 5.46 7.34
N ILE A 58 0.17 4.95 6.62
CA ILE A 58 -0.54 3.72 7.01
C ILE A 58 0.44 2.55 7.15
N ARG A 59 1.36 2.39 6.19
CA ARG A 59 2.34 1.29 6.20
C ARG A 59 3.33 1.40 7.36
N GLU A 60 3.77 2.60 7.69
CA GLU A 60 4.74 2.88 8.76
C GLU A 60 4.11 2.74 10.15
N GLU A 61 2.80 2.98 10.28
CA GLU A 61 2.05 2.89 11.54
C GLU A 61 1.43 1.51 11.80
N LEU A 62 1.43 0.60 10.83
CA LEU A 62 0.79 -0.71 10.96
C LEU A 62 1.55 -1.62 11.95
N ASP A 63 0.92 -1.93 13.08
CA ASP A 63 1.46 -2.86 14.08
C ASP A 63 1.27 -4.33 13.62
N PRO A 64 2.33 -5.16 13.58
CA PRO A 64 2.23 -6.59 13.25
C PRO A 64 1.36 -7.41 14.22
N ASN A 65 1.03 -6.88 15.40
CA ASN A 65 0.16 -7.52 16.37
C ASN A 65 -1.30 -7.03 16.31
N ALA A 66 -1.60 -6.06 15.43
CA ALA A 66 -2.94 -5.48 15.30
C ALA A 66 -3.76 -6.20 14.22
N ASP A 67 -4.21 -7.43 14.51
CA ASP A 67 -4.92 -8.32 13.57
C ASP A 67 -6.08 -7.62 12.83
N GLU A 68 -6.89 -6.81 13.53
CA GLU A 68 -8.00 -6.08 12.92
C GLU A 68 -7.54 -4.98 11.96
N ALA A 69 -6.44 -4.29 12.28
CA ALA A 69 -5.89 -3.24 11.42
C ALA A 69 -5.28 -3.83 10.15
N ILE A 70 -4.54 -4.93 10.28
CA ILE A 70 -3.99 -5.71 9.16
C ILE A 70 -5.11 -6.11 8.20
N GLU A 71 -6.21 -6.61 8.75
CA GLU A 71 -7.36 -7.04 7.96
C GLU A 71 -8.07 -5.92 7.22
N ARG A 72 -8.22 -4.78 7.87
CA ARG A 72 -8.80 -3.60 7.25
C ARG A 72 -7.96 -3.16 6.06
N VAL A 73 -6.63 -3.16 6.18
CA VAL A 73 -5.72 -2.83 5.06
C VAL A 73 -5.93 -3.78 3.89
N ILE A 74 -5.90 -5.09 4.13
CA ILE A 74 -6.07 -6.09 3.05
C ILE A 74 -7.44 -5.94 2.39
N THR A 75 -8.49 -5.74 3.17
CA THR A 75 -9.87 -5.61 2.65
C THR A 75 -10.04 -4.33 1.84
N GLN A 76 -9.50 -3.21 2.32
CA GLN A 76 -9.67 -1.90 1.71
C GLN A 76 -8.84 -1.73 0.43
N TYR A 77 -7.61 -2.23 0.43
CA TYR A 77 -6.64 -1.96 -0.62
C TYR A 77 -6.31 -3.18 -1.49
N GLY A 78 -6.68 -4.39 -1.05
CA GLY A 78 -6.28 -5.63 -1.72
C GLY A 78 -6.78 -5.76 -3.15
N GLN A 79 -7.99 -5.27 -3.46
CA GLN A 79 -8.48 -5.28 -4.85
C GLN A 79 -7.71 -4.30 -5.71
N GLN A 80 -7.49 -3.07 -5.23
CA GLN A 80 -6.72 -2.06 -5.94
C GLN A 80 -5.32 -2.56 -6.29
N ALA A 81 -4.62 -3.20 -5.34
CA ALA A 81 -3.29 -3.75 -5.60
C ALA A 81 -3.30 -4.86 -6.68
N ARG A 82 -4.35 -5.69 -6.72
CA ARG A 82 -4.51 -6.72 -7.76
C ARG A 82 -4.73 -6.11 -9.14
N ASP A 83 -5.58 -5.10 -9.22
CA ASP A 83 -5.93 -4.45 -10.50
C ASP A 83 -4.72 -3.76 -11.18
N LEU A 84 -3.65 -3.48 -10.42
CA LEU A 84 -2.43 -2.85 -10.95
C LEU A 84 -1.48 -3.84 -11.66
N TYR A 85 -1.53 -5.13 -11.34
CA TYR A 85 -0.52 -6.12 -11.77
C TYR A 85 -1.14 -7.41 -12.33
N GLN A 86 -2.43 -7.39 -12.69
CA GLN A 86 -3.12 -8.45 -13.44
C GLN A 86 -3.19 -8.12 -14.93
#